data_AF-U1N0L0-F1
#
_entry.id   AF-U1N0L0-F1
#
_cell.length_a   1.000
_cell.length_b   1.000
_cell.length_c   1.000
_cell.angle_alpha   90.00
_cell.angle_beta   90.00
_cell.angle_gamma   90.00
#
_symmetry.space_group_name_H-M   'P 1'
#
loop_
_entity.id
_entity.type
_entity.pdbx_description
1 polymer ?
#
loop_
_entity_poly.entity_id
_entity_poly.type
_entity_poly.pdbx_seq_one_letter_code
_entity_poly.pdbx_strand_id
1 'polypeptide(L)'
;MLEKMKMIWQDAKQLKDERGLTLVELLVVVVILGIIAAIAVVAIGGIIENSKKDAMVADAKQMVSAAKLYTASNPVSAETTMKFAGSTGTVDGTQYVDNLKDPFTDNSTYTTAYVTIKPATSGKYTYAVNVVGSKFTLAADNESAVKKATLSTTQSAGTGTGTGGN
;
A
#
# COMPACT_ATOMS: atom_id res chain seq x y z
N MET A 1 6.12 32.84 -65.87
CA MET A 1 4.82 32.16 -65.68
C MET A 1 4.94 30.63 -65.63
N LEU A 2 5.90 30.02 -66.34
CA LEU A 2 6.09 28.55 -66.40
C LEU A 2 6.73 27.91 -65.14
N GLU A 3 7.51 28.65 -64.35
CA GLU A 3 8.16 28.10 -63.14
C GLU A 3 7.21 27.86 -61.97
N LYS A 4 6.22 28.75 -61.76
CA LYS A 4 5.21 28.58 -60.72
C LYS A 4 4.30 27.38 -60.97
N MET A 5 4.09 27.02 -62.23
CA MET A 5 3.31 25.84 -62.61
C MET A 5 4.06 24.54 -62.28
N LYS A 6 5.39 24.54 -62.35
CA LYS A 6 6.22 23.35 -62.06
C LYS A 6 6.29 23.03 -60.56
N MET A 7 6.24 24.05 -59.69
CA MET A 7 6.16 23.87 -58.23
C MET A 7 4.85 23.20 -57.78
N ILE A 8 3.71 23.59 -58.36
CA ILE A 8 2.39 23.04 -57.97
C ILE A 8 2.28 21.53 -58.28
N TRP A 9 2.91 21.07 -59.36
CA TRP A 9 2.93 19.64 -59.72
C TRP A 9 3.94 18.80 -58.91
N GLN A 10 4.91 19.44 -58.25
CA GLN A 10 5.91 18.75 -57.45
C GLN A 10 5.39 18.48 -56.02
N ASP A 11 4.59 19.39 -55.46
CA ASP A 11 3.92 19.21 -54.16
C ASP A 11 2.82 18.13 -54.22
N ALA A 12 2.07 18.07 -55.33
CA ALA A 12 1.06 17.02 -55.55
C ALA A 12 1.66 15.61 -55.63
N LYS A 13 2.96 15.48 -55.95
CA LYS A 13 3.66 14.20 -56.02
C LYS A 13 4.13 13.72 -54.64
N GLN A 14 4.39 14.63 -53.70
CA GLN A 14 4.82 14.29 -52.34
C GLN A 14 3.67 13.80 -51.45
N LEU A 15 2.44 14.23 -51.69
CA LEU A 15 1.24 13.76 -50.98
C LEU A 15 0.81 12.32 -51.36
N LYS A 16 1.47 11.71 -52.36
CA LYS A 16 1.11 10.39 -52.90
C LYS A 16 2.11 9.29 -52.50
N ASP A 17 3.12 9.62 -51.70
CA ASP A 17 4.14 8.69 -51.20
C ASP A 17 3.91 8.31 -49.72
N GLU A 18 2.68 8.45 -49.23
CA GLU A 18 2.22 7.77 -48.03
C GLU A 18 2.07 6.28 -48.35
N ARG A 19 3.21 5.57 -48.36
CA ARG A 19 3.24 4.11 -48.33
C ARG A 19 2.57 3.67 -47.02
N GLY A 20 1.27 3.41 -47.10
CA GLY A 20 0.45 3.02 -45.95
C GLY A 20 0.99 1.77 -45.28
N LEU A 21 0.98 1.78 -43.94
CA LEU A 21 1.16 0.59 -43.12
C LEU A 21 0.18 -0.48 -43.60
N THR A 22 0.68 -1.70 -43.80
CA THR A 22 -0.18 -2.81 -44.16
C THR A 22 -1.04 -3.19 -42.95
N LEU A 23 -2.29 -3.61 -43.19
CA LEU A 23 -3.15 -4.11 -42.11
C LEU A 23 -2.51 -5.27 -41.34
N VAL A 24 -1.66 -6.06 -42.01
CA VAL A 24 -0.93 -7.19 -41.41
C VAL A 24 0.12 -6.71 -40.42
N GLU A 25 0.86 -5.64 -40.71
CA GLU A 25 1.84 -5.06 -39.79
C GLU A 25 1.16 -4.58 -38.51
N LEU A 26 0.05 -3.86 -38.63
CA LEU A 26 -0.71 -3.41 -37.46
C LEU A 26 -1.34 -4.58 -36.68
N LEU A 27 -1.80 -5.62 -37.39
CA LEU A 27 -2.38 -6.82 -36.77
C LEU A 27 -1.36 -7.57 -35.92
N VAL A 28 -0.15 -7.81 -36.44
CA VAL A 28 0.90 -8.53 -35.70
C VAL A 28 1.28 -7.77 -34.42
N VAL A 29 1.35 -6.44 -34.48
CA VAL A 29 1.70 -5.61 -33.30
C VAL A 29 0.65 -5.74 -32.20
N VAL A 30 -0.65 -5.64 -32.52
CA VAL A 30 -1.70 -5.77 -31.48
C VAL A 30 -1.77 -7.20 -30.92
N VAL A 31 -1.44 -8.22 -31.72
CA VAL A 31 -1.33 -9.60 -31.23
C VAL A 31 -0.19 -9.73 -30.21
N ILE A 32 1.00 -9.19 -30.52
CA ILE A 32 2.14 -9.22 -29.60
C ILE A 32 1.83 -8.44 -28.33
N LEU A 33 1.25 -7.23 -28.44
CA LEU A 33 0.82 -6.43 -27.29
C LEU A 33 -0.23 -7.16 -26.44
N GLY A 34 -1.16 -7.88 -27.08
CA GLY A 34 -2.18 -8.69 -26.41
C GLY A 34 -1.58 -9.82 -25.56
N ILE A 35 -0.58 -10.54 -26.09
CA ILE A 35 0.12 -11.62 -25.36
C ILE A 35 0.89 -11.05 -24.17
N ILE A 36 1.62 -9.94 -24.38
CA ILE A 36 2.37 -9.27 -23.30
C ILE A 36 1.42 -8.76 -22.20
N ALA A 37 0.31 -8.13 -22.59
CA ALA A 37 -0.68 -7.62 -21.65
C ALA A 37 -1.30 -8.76 -20.80
N ALA A 38 -1.61 -9.91 -21.42
CA ALA A 38 -2.20 -11.04 -20.71
C ALA A 38 -1.29 -11.56 -19.58
N ILE A 39 0.02 -11.71 -19.83
CA ILE A 39 0.99 -12.16 -18.81
C ILE A 39 1.19 -11.06 -17.75
N ALA A 40 1.28 -9.81 -18.18
CA ALA A 40 1.51 -8.67 -17.30
C ALA A 40 0.39 -8.53 -16.24
N VAL A 41 -0.88 -8.69 -16.63
CA VAL A 41 -2.03 -8.56 -15.72
C VAL A 41 -1.93 -9.53 -14.54
N VAL A 42 -1.61 -10.80 -14.79
CA VAL A 42 -1.50 -11.81 -13.71
C VAL A 42 -0.30 -11.55 -12.81
N ALA A 43 0.85 -11.16 -13.38
CA ALA A 43 2.07 -10.90 -12.62
C ALA A 43 1.95 -9.66 -11.72
N ILE A 44 1.36 -8.58 -12.22
CA ILE A 44 1.26 -7.29 -11.53
C ILE A 44 0.37 -7.38 -10.27
N GLY A 45 -0.71 -8.18 -10.30
CA GLY A 45 -1.62 -8.32 -9.16
C GLY A 45 -0.92 -8.76 -7.86
N GLY A 46 -0.06 -9.78 -7.95
CA GLY A 46 0.69 -10.28 -6.78
C GLY A 46 1.74 -9.29 -6.28
N ILE A 47 2.39 -8.56 -7.19
CA ILE A 47 3.40 -7.54 -6.84
C ILE A 47 2.73 -6.38 -6.10
N ILE A 48 1.60 -5.87 -6.61
CA ILE A 48 0.85 -4.78 -5.97
C ILE A 48 0.42 -5.19 -4.56
N GLU A 49 -0.13 -6.39 -4.38
CA GLU A 49 -0.52 -6.86 -3.05
C GLU A 49 0.68 -6.98 -2.10
N ASN A 50 1.83 -7.46 -2.59
CA ASN A 50 3.05 -7.49 -1.80
C ASN A 50 3.50 -6.09 -1.37
N SER A 51 3.55 -5.14 -2.31
CA SER A 51 3.92 -3.75 -2.02
C SER A 51 2.97 -3.10 -1.02
N LYS A 52 1.66 -3.39 -1.09
CA LYS A 52 0.67 -2.91 -0.11
C LYS A 52 0.90 -3.52 1.28
N LYS A 53 1.24 -4.82 1.37
CA LYS A 53 1.62 -5.46 2.64
C LYS A 53 2.89 -4.84 3.23
N ASP A 54 3.88 -4.56 2.39
CA ASP A 54 5.13 -3.94 2.83
C ASP A 54 4.91 -2.50 3.32
N ALA A 55 4.03 -1.74 2.67
CA ALA A 55 3.61 -0.42 3.13
C ALA A 55 2.95 -0.49 4.51
N MET A 56 2.02 -1.43 4.73
CA MET A 56 1.38 -1.61 6.05
C MET A 56 2.37 -1.99 7.16
N VAL A 57 3.40 -2.79 6.84
CA VAL A 57 4.49 -3.11 7.78
C VAL A 57 5.35 -1.87 8.07
N ALA A 58 5.62 -1.04 7.06
CA ALA A 58 6.37 0.20 7.23
C ALA A 58 5.60 1.19 8.12
N ASP A 59 4.30 1.34 7.92
CA ASP A 59 3.41 2.13 8.76
C ASP A 59 3.45 1.67 10.23
N ALA A 60 3.34 0.36 10.46
CA ALA A 60 3.44 -0.20 11.81
C ALA A 60 4.81 0.07 12.47
N LYS A 61 5.91 0.02 11.71
CA LYS A 61 7.24 0.40 12.20
C LYS A 61 7.32 1.89 12.53
N GLN A 62 6.74 2.74 11.70
CA GLN A 62 6.70 4.18 11.91
C GLN A 62 5.92 4.52 13.19
N MET A 63 4.81 3.82 13.46
CA MET A 63 4.07 3.94 14.72
C MET A 63 4.92 3.55 15.94
N VAL A 64 5.69 2.46 15.84
CA VAL A 64 6.62 2.06 16.91
C VAL A 64 7.71 3.12 17.12
N SER A 65 8.27 3.68 16.06
CA SER A 65 9.24 4.78 16.15
C SER A 65 8.66 6.02 16.82
N ALA A 66 7.40 6.37 16.51
CA ALA A 66 6.69 7.46 17.19
C ALA A 66 6.51 7.18 18.69
N ALA A 67 6.10 5.96 19.05
CA ALA A 67 5.97 5.56 20.44
C ALA A 67 7.31 5.64 21.20
N LYS A 68 8.42 5.26 20.56
CA LYS A 68 9.78 5.41 21.12
C LYS A 68 10.16 6.88 21.33
N LEU A 69 9.83 7.75 20.39
CA LEU A 69 10.11 9.17 20.51
C LEU A 69 9.31 9.79 21.67
N TYR A 70 8.06 9.37 21.84
CA TYR A 70 7.23 9.78 22.96
C TYR A 70 7.82 9.34 24.30
N THR A 71 8.17 8.07 24.47
CA THR A 71 8.72 7.55 25.75
C THR A 71 10.10 8.11 26.09
N ALA A 72 10.87 8.53 25.09
CA ALA A 72 12.15 9.21 25.30
C ALA A 72 11.98 10.59 25.98
N SER A 73 10.88 11.29 25.69
CA SER A 73 10.58 12.60 26.28
C SER A 73 9.62 12.51 27.48
N ASN A 74 8.77 11.48 27.51
CA ASN A 74 7.70 11.28 28.47
C ASN A 74 7.78 9.83 28.99
N PRO A 75 8.64 9.55 29.98
CA PRO A 75 8.73 8.22 30.55
C PRO A 75 7.38 7.82 31.17
N VAL A 76 6.95 6.58 30.92
CA VAL A 76 5.68 6.06 31.41
C VAL A 76 5.92 4.97 32.45
N SER A 77 5.18 5.02 33.56
CA SER A 77 5.30 4.04 34.66
C SER A 77 4.23 2.95 34.62
N ALA A 78 3.21 3.11 33.77
CA ALA A 78 2.14 2.14 33.55
C ALA A 78 1.95 1.89 32.05
N GLU A 79 1.25 0.79 31.73
CA GLU A 79 0.88 0.49 30.35
C GLU A 79 0.09 1.67 29.75
N THR A 80 0.53 2.13 28.59
CA THR A 80 -0.04 3.30 27.91
C THR A 80 -0.32 2.98 26.46
N THR A 81 -1.53 3.31 25.99
CA THR A 81 -1.91 3.14 24.59
C THR A 81 -1.79 4.45 23.83
N MET A 82 -0.98 4.46 22.78
CA MET A 82 -0.87 5.53 21.81
C MET A 82 -1.75 5.22 20.60
N LYS A 83 -2.77 6.04 20.34
CA LYS A 83 -3.70 5.86 19.21
C LYS A 83 -3.24 6.65 17.99
N PHE A 84 -3.50 6.12 16.80
CA PHE A 84 -3.23 6.78 15.51
C PHE A 84 -4.48 6.83 14.63
N ALA A 85 -5.32 5.80 14.65
CA ALA A 85 -6.60 5.78 13.94
C ALA A 85 -7.63 4.89 14.64
N GLY A 86 -8.91 5.29 14.62
CA GLY A 86 -10.08 4.48 14.97
C GLY A 86 -10.08 3.74 16.31
N SER A 87 -9.18 4.10 17.24
CA SER A 87 -9.01 3.48 18.55
C SER A 87 -9.01 4.54 19.65
N THR A 88 -9.46 4.15 20.84
CA THR A 88 -9.33 4.95 22.05
C THR A 88 -7.95 4.72 22.66
N GLY A 89 -7.19 5.79 22.88
CA GLY A 89 -5.87 5.72 23.51
C GLY A 89 -5.65 6.92 24.43
N THR A 90 -4.77 6.74 25.42
CA THR A 90 -4.41 7.77 26.39
C THR A 90 -3.54 8.85 25.78
N VAL A 91 -2.73 8.49 24.77
CA VAL A 91 -1.83 9.40 24.06
C VAL A 91 -2.25 9.51 22.61
N ASP A 92 -2.28 10.74 22.09
CA ASP A 92 -2.54 10.99 20.68
C ASP A 92 -1.25 10.89 19.86
N GLY A 93 -1.09 9.78 19.13
CA GLY A 93 0.05 9.50 18.27
C GLY A 93 0.03 10.28 16.95
N THR A 94 -1.12 10.87 16.59
CA THR A 94 -1.26 11.66 15.34
C THR A 94 -0.34 12.88 15.29
N GLN A 95 0.09 13.38 16.45
CA GLN A 95 1.05 14.47 16.55
C GLN A 95 2.47 14.09 16.10
N TYR A 96 2.78 12.79 16.07
CA TYR A 96 4.07 12.27 15.64
C TYR A 96 4.00 11.72 14.22
N VAL A 97 2.89 11.05 13.89
CA VAL A 97 2.65 10.42 12.60
C VAL A 97 1.19 10.63 12.24
N ASP A 98 0.97 11.50 11.26
CA ASP A 98 -0.37 11.79 10.75
C ASP A 98 -0.64 11.06 9.42
N ASN A 99 -1.90 10.98 9.02
CA ASN A 99 -2.37 10.50 7.73
C ASN A 99 -1.98 9.05 7.39
N LEU A 100 -1.94 8.17 8.39
CA LEU A 100 -1.81 6.72 8.15
C LEU A 100 -3.03 6.20 7.37
N LYS A 101 -2.83 5.82 6.11
CA LYS A 101 -3.86 5.30 5.22
C LYS A 101 -3.71 3.80 5.00
N ASP A 102 -4.82 3.10 4.93
CA ASP A 102 -4.82 1.69 4.58
C ASP A 102 -4.52 1.54 3.07
N PRO A 103 -3.38 0.91 2.69
CA PRO A 103 -2.99 0.74 1.29
C PRO A 103 -3.95 -0.15 0.49
N PHE A 104 -4.87 -0.87 1.14
CA PHE A 104 -5.88 -1.70 0.50
C PHE A 104 -7.20 -0.96 0.21
N THR A 105 -7.32 0.32 0.59
CA THR A 105 -8.52 1.13 0.34
C THR A 105 -8.23 2.32 -0.57
N ASP A 106 -9.30 2.90 -1.13
CA ASP A 106 -9.23 4.15 -1.87
C ASP A 106 -9.12 5.34 -0.89
N ASN A 107 -7.93 5.52 -0.30
CA ASN A 107 -7.56 6.66 0.54
C ASN A 107 -8.27 6.75 1.91
N SER A 108 -8.73 5.62 2.46
CA SER A 108 -9.29 5.57 3.83
C SER A 108 -8.20 5.27 4.87
N THR A 109 -8.41 5.72 6.10
CA THR A 109 -7.52 5.38 7.23
C THR A 109 -7.73 3.93 7.66
N TYR A 110 -6.79 3.39 8.45
CA TYR A 110 -6.98 2.12 9.13
C TYR A 110 -8.23 2.13 10.02
N THR A 111 -8.90 0.98 10.14
CA THR A 111 -10.03 0.76 11.05
C THR A 111 -9.60 0.96 12.50
N THR A 112 -8.44 0.41 12.87
CA THR A 112 -7.79 0.70 14.15
C THR A 112 -6.29 0.71 13.96
N ALA A 113 -5.60 1.67 14.55
CA ALA A 113 -4.14 1.72 14.59
C ALA A 113 -3.70 2.27 15.95
N TYR A 114 -2.99 1.46 16.73
CA TYR A 114 -2.43 1.87 18.02
C TYR A 114 -1.17 1.09 18.39
N VAL A 115 -0.38 1.69 19.28
CA VAL A 115 0.77 1.04 19.93
C VAL A 115 0.53 1.01 21.43
N THR A 116 0.67 -0.16 22.02
CA THR A 116 0.69 -0.34 23.48
C THR A 116 2.14 -0.33 23.95
N ILE A 117 2.45 0.64 24.81
CA ILE A 117 3.74 0.83 25.43
C ILE A 117 3.69 0.16 26.80
N LYS A 118 4.50 -0.89 26.98
CA LYS A 118 4.61 -1.62 28.25
C LYS A 118 5.96 -1.30 28.90
N PRO A 119 6.00 -0.68 30.09
CA PRO A 119 7.25 -0.52 30.81
C PRO A 119 7.79 -1.89 31.24
N ALA A 120 9.10 -2.08 31.09
CA ALA A 120 9.83 -3.26 31.53
C ALA A 120 10.83 -2.87 32.62
N THR A 121 11.43 -3.88 33.26
CA THR A 121 12.46 -3.67 34.29
C THR A 121 13.64 -2.88 33.71
N SER A 122 14.17 -1.92 34.50
CA SER A 122 15.35 -1.11 34.17
C SER A 122 15.14 -0.03 33.09
N GLY A 123 13.96 0.61 33.05
CA GLY A 123 13.71 1.78 32.19
C GLY A 123 13.61 1.46 30.69
N LYS A 124 13.43 0.18 30.35
CA LYS A 124 13.18 -0.30 28.99
C LYS A 124 11.67 -0.33 28.72
N TYR A 125 11.29 -0.26 27.45
CA TYR A 125 9.90 -0.37 27.02
C TYR A 125 9.74 -1.44 25.95
N THR A 126 8.63 -2.16 26.02
CA THR A 126 8.17 -3.04 24.94
C THR A 126 7.06 -2.32 24.18
N TYR A 127 7.15 -2.33 22.85
CA TYR A 127 6.18 -1.68 21.96
C TYR A 127 5.40 -2.75 21.21
N ALA A 128 4.16 -2.99 21.62
CA ALA A 128 3.25 -3.86 20.90
C ALA A 128 2.40 -3.02 19.95
N VAL A 129 2.31 -3.39 18.67
CA VAL A 129 1.56 -2.64 17.66
C VAL A 129 0.37 -3.46 17.18
N ASN A 130 -0.76 -2.79 17.00
CA ASN A 130 -1.95 -3.36 16.38
C ASN A 130 -2.47 -2.41 15.30
N VAL A 131 -2.48 -2.89 14.06
CA VAL A 131 -2.99 -2.19 12.88
C VAL A 131 -4.01 -3.10 12.20
N VAL A 132 -5.26 -2.63 12.10
CA VAL A 132 -6.35 -3.34 11.43
C VAL A 132 -6.77 -2.50 10.23
N GLY A 133 -6.49 -3.02 9.03
CA GLY A 133 -7.00 -2.49 7.78
C GLY A 133 -8.29 -3.19 7.36
N SER A 134 -8.68 -2.93 6.12
CA SER A 134 -9.82 -3.52 5.41
C SER A 134 -9.59 -5.00 5.06
N LYS A 135 -8.38 -5.35 4.61
CA LYS A 135 -8.03 -6.69 4.13
C LYS A 135 -7.09 -7.45 5.06
N PHE A 136 -6.16 -6.76 5.70
CA PHE A 136 -5.16 -7.37 6.57
C PHE A 136 -5.05 -6.68 7.93
N THR A 137 -4.67 -7.47 8.93
CA THR A 137 -4.36 -7.05 10.28
C THR A 137 -2.91 -7.41 10.60
N LEU A 138 -2.20 -6.50 11.25
CA LEU A 138 -0.88 -6.71 11.82
C LEU A 138 -0.97 -6.51 13.33
N ALA A 139 -0.78 -7.59 14.08
CA ALA A 139 -0.65 -7.57 15.52
C ALA A 139 0.72 -8.15 15.89
N ALA A 140 1.53 -7.36 16.57
CA ALA A 140 2.87 -7.76 16.98
C ALA A 140 3.11 -7.33 18.43
N ASP A 141 3.51 -8.27 19.28
CA ASP A 141 3.74 -8.03 20.72
C ASP A 141 5.02 -7.25 21.01
N ASN A 142 5.89 -7.08 20.01
CA ASN A 142 7.14 -6.35 20.08
C ASN A 142 7.58 -5.89 18.69
N GLU A 143 8.52 -4.94 18.64
CA GLU A 143 9.06 -4.37 17.41
C GLU A 143 9.69 -5.42 16.47
N SER A 144 10.41 -6.41 17.01
CA SER A 144 11.06 -7.46 16.20
C SER A 144 10.05 -8.38 15.51
N ALA A 145 8.82 -8.44 16.03
CA ALA A 145 7.72 -9.15 15.43
C ALA A 145 7.00 -8.33 14.35
N VAL A 146 7.32 -7.04 14.13
CA VAL A 146 6.73 -6.22 13.07
C VAL A 146 7.33 -6.60 11.71
N LYS A 147 6.75 -7.62 11.10
CA LYS A 147 7.20 -8.18 9.82
C LYS A 147 6.01 -8.67 9.00
N LYS A 148 6.19 -8.75 7.69
CA LYS A 148 5.16 -9.21 6.75
C LYS A 148 4.56 -10.58 7.12
N ALA A 149 5.36 -11.48 7.70
CA ALA A 149 4.89 -12.81 8.14
C ALA A 149 3.88 -12.78 9.30
N THR A 150 3.73 -11.65 10.00
CA THR A 150 2.73 -11.46 11.06
C THR A 150 1.41 -10.86 10.58
N LEU A 151 1.30 -10.56 9.29
CA LEU A 151 0.04 -10.15 8.70
C LEU A 151 -0.92 -11.33 8.62
N SER A 152 -2.12 -11.16 9.18
CA SER A 152 -3.25 -12.06 9.03
C SER A 152 -4.34 -11.40 8.22
N THR A 153 -5.17 -12.18 7.52
CA THR A 153 -6.36 -11.63 6.86
C THR A 153 -7.28 -11.05 7.92
N THR A 154 -7.77 -9.82 7.72
CA THR A 154 -8.74 -9.21 8.63
C THR A 154 -10.01 -10.06 8.59
N GLN A 155 -10.33 -10.69 9.72
CA GLN A 155 -11.57 -11.43 9.86
C GLN A 155 -12.70 -10.40 9.94
N SER A 156 -13.53 -10.33 8.89
CA SER A 156 -14.82 -9.63 8.98
C SER A 156 -15.56 -10.20 10.19
N ALA A 157 -16.15 -9.35 11.03
CA ALA A 157 -16.98 -9.76 12.16
C ALA A 157 -18.23 -10.50 11.62
N GLY A 158 -18.06 -11.76 11.24
CA GLY A 158 -19.13 -12.73 11.05
C GLY A 158 -19.47 -13.30 12.41
N THR A 159 -20.71 -13.11 12.82
CA THR A 159 -21.35 -13.70 14.00
C THR A 159 -20.80 -15.08 14.31
N GLY A 160 -20.14 -15.21 15.46
CA GLY A 160 -19.92 -16.51 16.07
C GLY A 160 -21.26 -17.16 16.39
N THR A 161 -21.47 -18.37 15.89
CA THR A 161 -22.28 -19.38 16.56
C THR A 161 -21.34 -20.51 16.92
N GLY A 162 -21.17 -20.73 18.23
CA GLY A 162 -20.23 -21.70 18.78
C GLY A 162 -20.71 -23.15 18.72
N THR A 163 -20.21 -23.93 19.69
CA THR A 163 -20.35 -25.39 19.96
C THR A 163 -19.07 -26.13 19.53
N GLY A 164 -18.16 -26.53 20.43
CA GLY A 164 -18.30 -27.52 21.53
C GLY A 164 -17.31 -28.65 21.18
N GLY A 165 -16.24 -28.90 21.92
CA GLY A 165 -16.25 -29.74 23.12
C GLY A 165 -16.03 -31.21 22.77
N ASN A 166 -14.76 -31.66 22.78
CA ASN A 166 -14.21 -32.79 23.55
C ASN A 166 -12.70 -32.89 23.26
#